data_AF-A0A828Q0R6-F1
#
_entry.id   AF-A0A828Q0R6-F1
#
_cell.length_a   1.000
_cell.length_b   1.000
_cell.length_c   1.000
_cell.angle_alpha   90.00
_cell.angle_beta   90.00
_cell.angle_gamma   90.00
#
_symmetry.space_group_name_H-M   'P 1'
#
loop_
_entity.id
_entity.type
_entity.pdbx_description
1 polymer ?
#
loop_
_entity_poly.entity_id
_entity_poly.type
_entity_poly.pdbx_seq_one_letter_code
_entity_poly.pdbx_strand_id
1 'polypeptide(L)'
;MSFFNIPLNCSPKCKAWEEILYHYRDWVNDDEVWEIARECKELPVLGNIYQNLVLNRVLSHFCEETGQTEEELKLFFYINSIDTHLVINDWDICSVDDYWNCIEKNRIH
;
A
#
# COMPACT_ATOMS: atom_id res chain seq x y z
N MET A 1 19.69 2.72 -3.09
CA MET A 1 19.89 1.62 -2.13
C MET A 1 19.17 2.02 -0.86
N SER A 2 18.27 1.19 -0.33
CA SER A 2 17.60 1.43 0.94
C SER A 2 18.63 1.33 2.07
N PHE A 3 18.70 2.35 2.93
CA PHE A 3 19.63 2.42 4.06
C PHE A 3 19.20 1.46 5.18
N PHE A 4 17.90 1.22 5.31
CA PHE A 4 17.32 0.45 6.43
C PHE A 4 16.90 -0.98 6.07
N ASN A 5 16.95 -1.38 4.80
CA ASN A 5 16.44 -2.68 4.31
C ASN A 5 15.00 -2.98 4.79
N ILE A 6 14.16 -1.95 4.91
CA ILE A 6 12.80 -2.04 5.47
C ILE A 6 11.94 -3.12 4.78
N PRO A 7 12.00 -3.31 3.44
CA PRO A 7 11.20 -4.32 2.77
C PRO A 7 11.42 -5.76 3.26
N LEU A 8 12.58 -6.07 3.87
CA LEU A 8 12.85 -7.41 4.41
C LEU A 8 12.00 -7.76 5.65
N ASN A 9 11.41 -6.75 6.30
CA ASN A 9 10.56 -6.92 7.48
C ASN A 9 9.07 -6.65 7.18
N CYS A 10 8.69 -6.75 5.91
CA CYS A 10 7.32 -6.52 5.43
C CYS A 10 6.66 -7.83 5.00
N SER A 11 5.33 -7.80 4.80
CA SER A 11 4.56 -8.92 4.29
C SER A 11 5.07 -9.29 2.89
N PRO A 12 5.09 -10.58 2.52
CA PRO A 12 5.40 -10.99 1.15
C PRO A 12 4.48 -10.34 0.10
N LYS A 13 3.23 -9.99 0.47
CA LYS A 13 2.29 -9.27 -0.39
C LYS A 13 2.78 -7.86 -0.75
N CYS A 14 3.64 -7.24 0.08
CA CYS A 14 4.16 -5.90 -0.15
C CYS A 14 4.89 -5.77 -1.49
N LYS A 15 5.55 -6.84 -1.95
CA LYS A 15 6.23 -6.84 -3.24
C LYS A 15 5.27 -6.57 -4.40
N ALA A 16 4.06 -7.15 -4.37
CA ALA A 16 3.08 -6.91 -5.42
C ALA A 16 2.61 -5.44 -5.43
N TRP A 17 2.44 -4.84 -4.25
CA TRP A 17 2.07 -3.43 -4.12
C TRP A 17 3.19 -2.49 -4.57
N GLU A 18 4.45 -2.81 -4.27
CA GLU A 18 5.62 -2.10 -4.81
C GLU A 18 5.67 -2.18 -6.35
N GLU A 19 5.36 -3.34 -6.94
CA GLU A 19 5.29 -3.51 -8.39
C GLU A 19 4.15 -2.68 -9.02
N ILE A 20 3.01 -2.56 -8.34
CA ILE A 20 1.93 -1.63 -8.74
C ILE A 20 2.42 -0.18 -8.71
N LEU A 21 3.03 0.26 -7.61
CA LEU A 21 3.56 1.63 -7.49
C LEU A 21 4.68 1.94 -8.48
N TYR A 22 5.46 0.92 -8.84
CA TYR A 22 6.49 1.05 -9.88
C TYR A 22 5.88 1.43 -11.24
N HIS A 23 4.69 0.93 -11.58
CA HIS A 23 3.97 1.34 -12.79
C HIS A 23 3.69 2.84 -12.77
N TYR A 24 3.26 3.40 -11.64
CA TYR A 24 2.94 4.83 -11.50
C TYR A 24 4.17 5.71 -11.29
N ARG A 25 5.35 5.10 -11.08
CA ARG A 25 6.58 5.79 -10.66
C ARG A 25 6.42 6.53 -9.33
N ASP A 26 5.60 5.97 -8.43
CA ASP A 26 5.28 6.55 -7.12
C ASP A 26 5.72 5.62 -5.97
N TRP A 27 7.01 5.31 -5.90
CA TRP A 27 7.57 4.45 -4.85
C TRP A 27 7.78 5.20 -3.54
N VAL A 28 7.55 4.52 -2.42
CA VAL A 28 7.85 5.02 -1.07
C VAL A 28 9.36 5.01 -0.86
N ASN A 29 9.90 6.10 -0.30
CA ASN A 29 11.33 6.21 0.01
C ASN A 29 11.61 6.10 1.51
N ASP A 30 12.86 5.76 1.85
CA ASP A 30 13.30 5.60 3.24
C ASP A 30 13.20 6.91 4.05
N ASP A 31 13.38 8.06 3.40
CA ASP A 31 13.33 9.38 4.06
C ASP A 31 11.91 9.69 4.56
N GLU A 32 10.88 9.39 3.77
CA GLU A 32 9.47 9.51 4.17
C GLU A 32 9.14 8.64 5.38
N VAL A 33 9.63 7.39 5.38
CA VAL A 33 9.47 6.50 6.53
C VAL A 33 10.15 7.07 7.76
N TRP A 34 11.36 7.61 7.59
CA TRP A 34 12.14 8.21 8.67
C TRP A 34 11.47 9.46 9.25
N GLU A 35 10.91 10.32 8.39
CA GLU A 35 10.22 11.54 8.83
C GLU A 35 8.95 11.23 9.65
N ILE A 36 8.26 10.12 9.38
CA ILE A 36 7.17 9.66 10.26
C ILE A 36 7.74 9.03 11.54
N ALA A 37 8.76 8.20 11.42
CA ALA A 37 9.35 7.48 12.54
C ALA A 37 9.91 8.42 13.62
N ARG A 38 10.54 9.53 13.24
CA ARG A 38 11.11 10.52 14.17
C ARG A 38 10.07 11.28 14.99
N GLU A 39 8.82 11.32 14.54
CA GLU A 39 7.71 11.97 15.27
C GLU A 39 7.04 11.02 16.27
N CYS A 40 7.34 9.73 16.21
CA CYS A 40 6.77 8.73 17.10
C CYS A 40 7.30 8.90 18.53
N LYS A 41 6.38 8.90 19.50
CA LYS A 41 6.72 8.96 20.93
C LYS A 41 7.24 7.63 21.48
N GLU A 42 6.87 6.53 20.84
CA GLU A 42 7.31 5.17 21.14
C GLU A 42 8.16 4.65 19.98
N LEU A 43 8.96 3.61 20.23
CA LEU A 43 9.83 3.01 19.20
C LEU A 43 8.96 2.44 18.06
N PRO A 44 8.98 3.03 16.85
CA PRO A 44 8.10 2.58 15.78
C PRO A 44 8.64 1.33 15.10
N VAL A 45 7.72 0.57 14.50
CA VAL A 45 8.07 -0.53 13.59
C VAL A 45 8.13 0.02 12.17
N LEU A 46 9.33 0.27 11.65
CA LEU A 46 9.53 0.90 10.33
C LEU A 46 8.81 0.16 9.19
N GLY A 47 8.77 -1.17 9.24
CA GLY A 47 8.03 -1.99 8.27
C GLY A 47 6.53 -1.72 8.27
N ASN A 48 5.93 -1.36 9.40
CA ASN A 48 4.52 -1.00 9.46
C ASN A 48 4.27 0.38 8.85
N ILE A 49 5.17 1.33 9.10
CA ILE A 49 5.10 2.68 8.51
C ILE A 49 5.23 2.57 6.98
N TYR A 50 6.22 1.83 6.50
CA TYR A 50 6.44 1.62 5.07
C TYR A 50 5.23 0.98 4.39
N GLN A 51 4.72 -0.12 4.95
CA GLN A 51 3.53 -0.78 4.39
C GLN A 51 2.30 0.13 4.39
N ASN A 52 2.12 0.95 5.43
CA ASN A 52 1.02 1.93 5.45
C ASN A 52 1.14 2.94 4.30
N LEU A 53 2.34 3.51 4.09
CA LEU A 53 2.58 4.42 2.98
C LEU A 53 2.34 3.77 1.61
N VAL A 54 2.85 2.54 1.41
CA VAL A 54 2.66 1.78 0.18
C VAL A 54 1.17 1.55 -0.10
N LEU A 55 0.43 1.07 0.90
CA LEU A 55 -0.99 0.77 0.76
C LEU A 55 -1.82 2.03 0.48
N ASN A 56 -1.54 3.15 1.15
CA ASN A 56 -2.24 4.40 0.92
C ASN A 56 -2.03 4.92 -0.52
N ARG A 57 -0.81 4.80 -1.07
CA ARG A 57 -0.55 5.18 -2.47
C ARG A 57 -1.24 4.26 -3.47
N VAL A 58 -1.24 2.95 -3.21
CA VAL A 58 -1.97 1.97 -4.04
C VAL A 58 -3.46 2.31 -4.06
N LEU A 59 -4.05 2.65 -2.91
CA LEU A 59 -5.44 3.08 -2.82
C LEU A 59 -5.69 4.41 -3.53
N SER A 60 -4.81 5.41 -3.37
CA SER A 60 -4.91 6.70 -4.07
C SER A 60 -4.99 6.50 -5.59
N HIS A 61 -4.07 5.70 -6.15
CA HIS A 61 -4.10 5.38 -7.58
C HIS A 61 -5.32 4.54 -7.98
N PHE A 62 -5.80 3.66 -7.10
CA PHE A 62 -7.04 2.92 -7.36
C PHE A 62 -8.23 3.87 -7.53
N CYS A 63 -8.36 4.85 -6.62
CA CYS A 63 -9.39 5.88 -6.69
C CYS A 63 -9.26 6.72 -7.97
N GLU A 64 -8.05 7.14 -8.34
CA GLU A 64 -7.78 7.87 -9.58
C GLU A 64 -8.19 7.08 -10.84
N GLU A 65 -7.84 5.79 -10.91
CA GLU A 65 -8.12 4.92 -12.06
C GLU A 65 -9.60 4.54 -12.21
N THR A 66 -10.33 4.52 -11.10
CA THR A 66 -11.75 4.14 -11.06
C THR A 66 -12.69 5.34 -11.06
N GLY A 67 -12.19 6.53 -10.73
CA GLY A 67 -12.99 7.74 -10.53
C GLY A 67 -13.81 7.74 -9.25
N GLN A 68 -13.55 6.80 -8.33
CA GLN A 68 -14.22 6.68 -7.03
C GLN A 68 -13.44 7.42 -5.94
N THR A 69 -14.13 7.77 -4.85
CA THR A 69 -13.49 8.23 -3.61
C THR A 69 -13.41 7.11 -2.58
N GLU A 70 -12.53 7.26 -1.58
CA GLU A 70 -12.38 6.25 -0.54
C GLU A 70 -13.67 5.99 0.24
N GLU A 71 -14.54 7.01 0.38
CA GLU A 71 -15.83 6.88 1.07
C GLU A 71 -16.86 6.03 0.30
N GLU A 72 -16.67 5.88 -1.02
CA GLU A 72 -17.52 5.04 -1.88
C GLU A 72 -17.09 3.58 -1.83
N LEU A 73 -15.88 3.31 -1.34
CA LEU A 73 -15.28 1.98 -1.30
C LEU A 73 -15.51 1.31 0.07
N LYS A 74 -15.80 0.01 0.03
CA LYS A 74 -15.72 -0.85 1.21
C LYS A 74 -14.27 -1.28 1.41
N LEU A 75 -13.57 -0.57 2.28
CA LEU A 75 -12.14 -0.78 2.55
C LEU A 75 -11.90 -1.56 3.84
N PHE A 76 -10.95 -2.49 3.78
CA PHE A 76 -10.35 -3.10 4.97
C PHE A 76 -8.83 -3.09 4.86
N PHE A 77 -8.20 -2.54 5.91
CA PHE A 77 -6.76 -2.47 6.09
C PHE A 77 -6.34 -3.26 7.33
N TYR A 78 -5.27 -4.05 7.18
CA TYR A 78 -4.57 -4.65 8.31
C TYR A 78 -3.08 -4.60 8.05
N ILE A 79 -2.29 -4.16 9.03
CA ILE A 79 -0.83 -4.08 8.92
C ILE A 79 -0.20 -4.63 10.21
N ASN A 80 0.60 -5.67 10.08
CA ASN A 80 1.36 -6.23 11.19
C ASN A 80 2.65 -6.88 10.70
N SER A 81 3.58 -6.06 10.21
CA SER A 81 4.92 -6.43 9.73
C SER A 81 4.91 -7.57 8.73
N ILE A 82 4.82 -8.82 9.20
CA ILE A 82 4.81 -10.06 8.42
C ILE A 82 3.47 -10.35 7.73
N ASP A 83 2.35 -9.83 8.25
CA ASP A 83 1.02 -10.05 7.68
C ASP A 83 0.29 -8.72 7.49
N THR A 84 -0.15 -8.48 6.27
CA THR A 84 -0.71 -7.20 5.83
C THR A 84 -1.76 -7.48 4.76
N HIS A 85 -2.89 -6.78 4.81
CA HIS A 85 -4.03 -6.97 3.89
C HIS A 85 -4.55 -5.63 3.40
N LEU A 86 -4.92 -5.61 2.12
CA LEU A 86 -5.67 -4.55 1.47
C LEU A 86 -6.86 -5.21 0.79
N VAL A 87 -8.07 -4.95 1.28
CA VAL A 87 -9.31 -5.46 0.69
C VAL A 87 -10.14 -4.28 0.21
N ILE A 88 -10.52 -4.28 -1.06
CA ILE A 88 -11.35 -3.24 -1.70
C ILE A 88 -12.60 -3.90 -2.26
N ASN A 89 -13.78 -3.46 -1.83
CA ASN A 89 -15.07 -4.00 -2.27
C ASN A 89 -15.13 -5.54 -2.18
N ASP A 90 -14.71 -6.06 -1.03
CA ASP A 90 -14.61 -7.51 -0.72
C ASP A 90 -13.59 -8.29 -1.57
N TRP A 91 -12.70 -7.61 -2.28
CA TRP A 91 -11.60 -8.21 -3.05
C TRP A 91 -10.25 -8.01 -2.36
N ASP A 92 -9.61 -9.10 -1.93
CA ASP A 92 -8.24 -9.08 -1.36
C ASP A 92 -7.19 -8.90 -2.46
N ILE A 93 -6.45 -7.79 -2.38
CA ILE A 93 -5.43 -7.43 -3.36
C ILE A 93 -4.10 -8.09 -2.97
N CYS A 94 -3.90 -9.32 -3.44
CA CYS A 94 -2.71 -10.13 -3.15
C CYS A 94 -1.63 -10.06 -4.24
N SER A 95 -1.99 -9.61 -5.44
CA SER A 95 -1.13 -9.59 -6.61
C SER A 95 -1.38 -8.37 -7.49
N VAL A 96 -0.48 -8.12 -8.44
CA VAL A 96 -0.65 -7.08 -9.47
C VAL A 96 -1.91 -7.35 -10.31
N ASP A 97 -2.17 -8.61 -10.65
CA ASP A 97 -3.36 -8.98 -11.42
C ASP A 97 -4.64 -8.76 -10.62
N ASP A 98 -4.66 -9.06 -9.31
CA ASP A 98 -5.82 -8.77 -8.46
C ASP A 98 -6.18 -7.28 -8.48
N TYR A 99 -5.17 -6.41 -8.44
CA TYR A 99 -5.35 -4.97 -8.48
C TYR A 99 -5.98 -4.50 -9.79
N TRP A 100 -5.42 -4.89 -10.94
CA TRP A 100 -5.96 -4.47 -12.23
C TRP A 100 -7.35 -5.06 -12.50
N ASN A 101 -7.58 -6.32 -12.15
CA ASN A 101 -8.91 -6.93 -12.24
C ASN A 101 -9.92 -6.23 -11.34
N CYS A 102 -9.49 -5.77 -10.15
CA CYS A 102 -10.34 -5.00 -9.25
C CYS A 102 -10.68 -3.62 -9.84
N ILE A 103 -9.70 -2.91 -10.43
CA ILE A 103 -9.94 -1.64 -11.16
C ILE A 103 -10.97 -1.83 -12.27
N GLU A 104 -10.81 -2.84 -13.12
CA GLU A 104 -11.72 -3.09 -14.24
C GLU A 104 -13.17 -3.29 -13.79
N LYS A 105 -13.39 -3.97 -12.66
CA LYS A 105 -14.75 -4.17 -12.11
C LYS A 105 -15.34 -2.92 -11.45
N ASN A 106 -14.50 -1.97 -11.05
CA ASN A 106 -14.91 -0.81 -10.25
C ASN A 106 -14.83 0.51 -11.04
N ARG A 107 -14.35 0.51 -12.27
CA ARG A 107 -14.25 1.73 -13.08
C ARG A 107 -15.64 2.27 -13.42
N ILE A 108 -15.90 3.52 -13.07
CA ILE A 108 -17.12 4.23 -13.46
C ILE A 108 -16.98 4.64 -14.93
N HIS A 109 -18.00 4.36 -15.74
CA HIS A 109 -18.08 4.75 -17.16
C HIS A 109 -18.71 6.13 -17.35
#